data_AF-A0A7C7MXV9-F1
#
_entry.id   AF-A0A7C7MXV9-F1
#
_cell.length_a   1.000
_cell.length_b   1.000
_cell.length_c   1.000
_cell.angle_alpha   90.00
_cell.angle_beta   90.00
_cell.angle_gamma   90.00
#
_symmetry.space_group_name_H-M   'P 1'
#
loop_
_entity.id
_entity.type
_entity.pdbx_description
1 polymer ?
#
loop_
_entity_poly.entity_id
_entity_poly.type
_entity_poly.pdbx_seq_one_letter_code
_entity_poly.pdbx_strand_id
1 'polypeptide(L)' 'MDYLAVRGVDLKLVYEFIDPDREIHDDSLTRISAGIEFFPVPHQEIRFEYRHTLGNRDVNPDADLNEIILMYHVYF' A
#
# COMPACT_ATOMS: atom_id res chain seq x y z
N MET A 1 2.94 13.68 0.04
CA MET A 1 2.01 14.83 0.20
C MET A 1 0.89 14.28 1.04
N ASP A 2 0.96 14.45 2.35
CA ASP A 2 0.05 13.81 3.30
C ASP A 2 -0.99 14.83 3.75
N TYR A 3 -2.28 14.51 3.60
CA TYR A 3 -3.41 15.40 3.88
C TYR A 3 -4.11 14.96 5.17
N LEU A 4 -4.12 15.85 6.17
CA LEU A 4 -4.71 15.59 7.49
C LEU A 4 -6.20 15.98 7.49
N ALA A 5 -7.09 15.03 7.24
CA ALA A 5 -8.53 15.29 7.05
C ALA A 5 -9.27 15.56 8.38
N VAL A 6 -8.90 14.87 9.46
CA VAL A 6 -9.45 15.02 10.82
C VAL A 6 -8.32 14.71 11.81
N ARG A 7 -8.31 15.33 13.01
CA ARG A 7 -7.32 14.97 14.05
C ARG A 7 -7.37 13.46 14.32
N GLY A 8 -6.26 12.78 14.09
CA GLY A 8 -6.13 11.34 14.27
C GLY A 8 -6.66 10.51 13.09
N VAL A 9 -6.94 11.10 11.93
CA VAL A 9 -7.18 10.36 10.68
C VAL A 9 -6.23 10.87 9.61
N ASP A 10 -5.35 9.99 9.15
CA ASP A 10 -4.41 10.26 8.08
C ASP A 10 -4.78 9.45 6.84
N LEU A 11 -4.74 10.12 5.68
CA LEU A 11 -4.99 9.50 4.39
C LEU A 11 -3.67 9.32 3.66
N LYS A 12 -3.41 8.10 3.20
CA LYS A 12 -2.17 7.74 2.52
C LYS A 12 -2.47 7.24 1.12
N LEU A 13 -1.86 7.86 0.12
CA LEU A 13 -1.86 7.39 -1.26
C LEU A 13 -0.43 7.11 -1.66
N VAL A 14 -0.15 5.88 -2.07
CA VAL A 14 1.18 5.44 -2.49
C VAL A 14 1.11 4.93 -3.91
N TYR A 15 2.05 5.39 -4.71
CA TYR A 15 2.26 4.93 -6.07
C TYR A 15 3.72 4.53 -6.19
N GLU A 16 3.97 3.23 -6.38
CA GLU A 16 5.30 2.63 -6.35
C GLU A 16 5.56 1.91 -7.68
N PHE A 17 6.73 2.17 -8.25
CA PHE A 17 7.24 1.47 -9.41
C PHE A 17 8.33 0.51 -8.95
N ILE A 18 8.11 -0.78 -9.19
CA ILE A 18 9.07 -1.84 -8.91
C ILE A 18 9.63 -2.27 -10.27
N ASP A 19 10.87 -1.88 -10.53
CA ASP A 19 11.62 -2.34 -11.70
C ASP A 19 12.44 -3.57 -11.26
N PRO A 20 12.11 -4.79 -11.73
CA PRO A 20 12.85 -5.98 -11.36
C PRO A 20 14.19 -6.01 -12.08
N ASP A 21 15.24 -5.94 -11.28
CA ASP A 21 16.61 -6.09 -11.75
C ASP A 21 16.88 -7.59 -12.01
N ARG A 22 16.54 -8.09 -13.21
CA ARG A 22 17.15 -9.27 -13.88
C ARG A 22 16.52 -9.58 -15.24
N GLU A 23 17.27 -9.31 -16.31
CA GLU A 23 17.32 -10.07 -17.58
C GLU A 23 16.01 -10.31 -18.39
N ILE A 24 14.87 -9.78 -17.95
CA ILE A 24 13.58 -9.90 -18.65
C ILE A 24 13.03 -8.49 -18.86
N HIS A 25 13.02 -8.02 -20.12
CA HIS A 25 12.67 -6.65 -20.49
C HIS A 25 11.18 -6.28 -20.31
N ASP A 26 10.34 -7.18 -19.78
CA ASP A 26 8.87 -7.05 -19.80
C ASP A 26 8.21 -7.20 -18.41
N ASP A 27 8.99 -7.12 -17.32
CA ASP A 27 8.54 -7.39 -15.95
C ASP A 27 8.31 -6.12 -15.10
N SER A 28 7.97 -4.98 -15.72
CA SER A 28 7.68 -3.78 -14.92
C SER A 28 6.43 -4.00 -14.05
N LEU A 29 6.56 -3.85 -12.73
CA LEU A 29 5.47 -4.03 -11.78
C LEU A 29 5.14 -2.68 -11.12
N THR A 30 3.90 -2.25 -11.25
CA THR A 30 3.41 -0.99 -10.69
C THR A 30 2.45 -1.30 -9.57
N ARG A 31 2.60 -0.65 -8.43
CA ARG A 31 1.76 -0.87 -7.26
C ARG A 31 1.11 0.42 -6.84
N ILE A 32 -0.21 0.36 -6.68
CA ILE A 32 -1.04 1.48 -6.23
C ILE A 32 -1.65 1.07 -4.90
N SER A 33 -1.47 1.87 -3.86
CA SER A 33 -2.17 1.67 -2.60
C SER A 33 -2.83 2.94 -2.09
N ALA A 34 -3.96 2.74 -1.42
CA ALA A 34 -4.73 3.76 -0.76
C ALA A 34 -5.07 3.27 0.64
N GLY A 35 -4.69 4.03 1.65
CA GLY A 35 -4.85 3.67 3.05
C GLY A 35 -5.40 4.80 3.90
N ILE A 36 -6.01 4.41 5.01
CA ILE A 36 -6.51 5.26 6.07
C ILE A 36 -5.88 4.78 7.36
N GLU A 37 -5.24 5.70 8.08
CA GLU A 37 -4.66 5.47 9.40
C GLU A 37 -5.49 6.23 10.43
N PHE A 38 -5.87 5.54 11.50
CA PHE A 38 -6.70 6.07 12.57
C PHE A 38 -5.99 5.94 13.91
N PHE A 39 -5.92 7.04 14.64
CA PHE A 39 -5.26 7.17 15.93
C PHE A 39 -6.28 7.55 17.01
N PRO A 40 -7.09 6.58 17.50
CA PRO A 40 -8.14 6.85 18.47
C PRO A 40 -7.60 7.32 19.82
N VAL A 41 -6.45 6.79 20.22
CA VAL A 41 -5.78 7.12 21.49
C VAL A 41 -4.26 7.16 21.26
N PRO A 42 -3.50 7.87 22.13
CA PRO A 42 -2.05 7.84 22.08
C PRO A 42 -1.52 6.40 22.11
N HIS A 43 -0.52 6.13 21.28
CA HIS A 43 0.14 4.83 21.17
C HIS A 43 -0.69 3.70 20.53
N GLN A 44 -1.87 3.99 19.98
CA GLN A 44 -2.63 3.03 19.17
C GLN A 44 -2.85 3.57 17.77
N GLU A 45 -2.61 2.72 16.78
CA GLU A 45 -2.86 3.00 15.38
C GLU A 45 -3.64 1.84 14.76
N ILE A 46 -4.72 2.18 14.06
CA ILE A 46 -5.46 1.25 13.23
C ILE A 46 -5.25 1.70 11.79
N ARG A 47 -4.72 0.82 10.95
CA ARG A 47 -4.49 1.10 9.53
C ARG A 47 -5.30 0.15 8.68
N PHE A 48 -6.02 0.72 7.74
CA PHE A 48 -6.72 0.00 6.69
C PHE A 48 -6.17 0.44 5.34
N GLU A 49 -5.64 -0.49 4.56
CA GLU A 49 -5.04 -0.22 3.26
C GLU A 49 -5.62 -1.14 2.19
N TYR A 50 -6.02 -0.55 1.07
CA TYR A 50 -6.30 -1.26 -0.16
C TYR A 50 -5.10 -1.13 -1.09
N ARG A 51 -4.64 -2.25 -1.65
CA ARG A 51 -3.50 -2.31 -2.54
C ARG A 51 -3.85 -3.08 -3.80
N HIS A 52 -3.48 -2.52 -4.94
CA HIS A 52 -3.61 -3.13 -6.24
C HIS A 52 -2.24 -3.17 -6.92
N THR A 53 -1.83 -4.35 -7.34
CA THR A 53 -0.58 -4.57 -8.06
C THR A 53 -0.89 -4.77 -9.54
N LEU A 54 -0.42 -3.86 -10.38
CA LEU A 54 -0.50 -3.91 -11.84
C LEU A 54 0.81 -4.50 -12.38
N GLY A 55 0.71 -5.45 -13.32
CA GLY A 55 1.89 -6.05 -13.95
C GLY A 55 1.49 -7.12 -14.95
N ASN A 56 2.49 -7.77 -15.54
CA ASN A 56 2.26 -8.88 -16.46
C ASN A 56 2.10 -10.20 -15.68
N ARG A 57 0.89 -10.76 -15.65
CA ARG A 57 0.59 -12.06 -14.99
C ARG A 57 1.39 -13.24 -15.55
N ASP A 58 1.80 -13.15 -16.81
CA ASP A 58 2.59 -14.21 -17.45
C ASP A 58 4.03 -14.24 -16.96
N VAL A 59 4.52 -13.14 -16.37
CA VAL A 59 5.87 -13.01 -15.83
C VAL A 59 5.88 -13.09 -14.30
N ASN A 60 4.89 -12.47 -13.65
CA ASN A 60 4.74 -12.47 -12.20
C ASN A 60 3.33 -12.94 -11.80
N PRO A 61 3.20 -14.09 -11.11
CA PRO A 61 1.89 -14.61 -10.70
C PRO A 61 1.17 -13.72 -9.67
N ASP A 62 1.89 -12.81 -9.01
CA ASP A 62 1.34 -11.83 -8.07
C ASP A 62 0.91 -10.51 -8.77
N ALA A 63 1.11 -10.41 -10.09
CA ALA A 63 0.53 -9.32 -10.87
C ALA A 63 -1.01 -9.44 -10.92
N ASP A 64 -1.70 -8.29 -10.95
CA ASP A 64 -3.16 -8.18 -10.90
C ASP A 64 -3.80 -8.67 -9.58
N LEU A 65 -3.02 -8.66 -8.49
CA LEU A 65 -3.52 -9.00 -7.17
C LEU A 65 -4.16 -7.78 -6.49
N ASN A 66 -5.34 -8.00 -5.90
CA ASN A 66 -6.02 -7.05 -5.03
C ASN A 66 -5.89 -7.51 -3.58
N GLU A 67 -5.40 -6.63 -2.73
CA GLU A 67 -5.12 -6.92 -1.34
C GLU A 67 -5.81 -5.91 -0.43
N ILE A 68 -6.42 -6.42 0.63
CA ILE A 68 -6.98 -5.62 1.73
C ILE A 68 -6.16 -5.93 2.96
N ILE A 69 -5.53 -4.90 3.52
CA ILE A 69 -4.64 -4.99 4.66
C ILE A 69 -5.30 -4.26 5.82
N LEU A 70 -5.54 -4.99 6.91
CA LEU A 70 -5.94 -4.42 8.19
C LEU A 70 -4.81 -4.66 9.19
N MET A 71 -4.32 -3.58 9.78
CA MET A 71 -3.24 -3.61 10.75
C MET A 71 -3.64 -2.85 12.01
N TYR A 72 -3.30 -3.40 13.17
CA TYR A 72 -3.41 -2.73 14.44
C TYR A 72 -2.02 -2.69 15.08
N HIS A 73 -1.54 -1.49 15.38
CA HIS A 73 -0.22 -1.24 15.94
C HIS A 73 -0.34 -0.59 17.31
N VAL A 74 0.43 -1.11 18.27
CA VAL A 74 0.57 -0.55 19.61
C VAL A 74 2.02 -0.14 19.82
N TYR A 75 2.24 1.14 20.07
CA TYR A 75 3.56 1.70 20.39
C TYR A 75 3.80 1.60 21.92
N PHE A 76 5.02 1.30 22.36
CA PHE A 76 5.39 1.18 23.78
C PHE A 76 6.79 1.73 24.04
#